data_AF-A0A4V3RYW2-F1
#
_entry.id   AF-A0A4V3RYW2-F1
#
_cell.length_a   1.000
_cell.length_b   1.000
_cell.length_c   1.000
_cell.angle_alpha   90.00
_cell.angle_beta   90.00
_cell.angle_gamma   90.00
#
_symmetry.space_group_name_H-M   'P 1'
#
loop_
_entity.id
_entity.type
_entity.pdbx_description
1 polymer ?
#
loop_
_entity_poly.entity_id
_entity_poly.type
_entity_poly.pdbx_seq_one_letter_code
_entity_poly.pdbx_strand_id
1 'polypeptide(L)'
;MFGLETSMEAVVAFAALLVSLVVFLLQQRKMIQLRKQENYLSLELSSNEVFRYEAEYGARLEPFMEETRPGEWTPGPGDESVAGNFYLQCLNLFEIALRLRQEGGFDPKILGSWVIWFHATTQSWYFRAQWPELRENYTDVLRDVFDEPVERYDEFAGDEERRAYFFGHVAKVMDCKIVRKWLKDLERKS
;
A
#
# COMPACT_ATOMS: atom_id res chain seq x y z
N MET A 1 -2.99 -64.69 -17.76
CA MET A 1 -4.11 -63.97 -17.09
C MET A 1 -3.60 -62.91 -16.11
N PHE A 2 -2.43 -63.06 -15.48
CA PHE A 2 -1.84 -62.10 -14.52
C PHE A 2 -1.37 -60.72 -15.07
N GLY A 3 -1.19 -60.54 -16.39
CA GLY A 3 -0.70 -59.28 -16.97
C GLY A 3 -1.78 -58.22 -17.22
N LEU A 4 -3.06 -58.60 -17.23
CA LEU A 4 -4.19 -57.68 -17.46
C LEU A 4 -4.61 -56.96 -16.17
N GLU A 5 -4.59 -57.65 -15.02
CA GLU A 5 -4.98 -57.07 -13.73
C GLU A 5 -4.04 -55.94 -13.29
N THR A 6 -2.73 -56.17 -13.40
CA THR A 6 -1.69 -55.16 -13.10
C THR A 6 -1.78 -53.92 -13.99
N SER A 7 -2.21 -54.09 -15.25
CA SER A 7 -2.45 -52.96 -16.16
C SER A 7 -3.65 -52.10 -15.76
N MET A 8 -4.70 -52.74 -15.21
CA MET A 8 -5.92 -52.05 -14.81
C MET A 8 -5.73 -51.29 -13.49
N GLU A 9 -5.01 -51.88 -12.54
CA GLU A 9 -4.60 -51.20 -11.30
C GLU A 9 -3.76 -49.96 -11.57
N ALA A 10 -2.80 -50.05 -12.50
CA ALA A 10 -1.98 -48.91 -12.90
C ALA A 10 -2.80 -47.78 -13.54
N VAL A 11 -3.80 -48.12 -14.37
CA VAL A 11 -4.71 -47.14 -14.98
C VAL A 11 -5.56 -46.45 -13.93
N VAL A 12 -6.12 -47.21 -12.97
CA VAL A 12 -6.93 -46.65 -11.88
C VAL A 12 -6.09 -45.75 -10.97
N ALA A 13 -4.88 -46.19 -10.61
CA ALA A 13 -3.96 -45.39 -9.79
C ALA A 13 -3.56 -44.08 -10.49
N PHE A 14 -3.26 -44.14 -11.79
CA PHE A 14 -2.93 -42.95 -12.57
C PHE A 14 -4.13 -42.00 -12.71
N ALA A 15 -5.34 -42.52 -12.94
CA ALA A 15 -6.56 -41.72 -12.98
C ALA A 15 -6.84 -41.04 -11.63
N ALA A 16 -6.65 -41.75 -10.51
CA ALA A 16 -6.79 -41.19 -9.17
C ALA A 16 -5.77 -40.05 -8.93
N LEU A 17 -4.51 -40.24 -9.33
CA LEU A 17 -3.45 -39.22 -9.27
C LEU A 17 -3.82 -37.97 -10.08
N LEU A 18 -4.33 -38.15 -11.31
CA LEU A 18 -4.79 -37.03 -12.14
C LEU A 18 -5.95 -36.27 -11.50
N VAL A 19 -6.93 -36.99 -10.96
CA VAL A 19 -8.07 -36.38 -10.25
C VAL A 19 -7.58 -35.60 -9.03
N SER A 20 -6.70 -36.19 -8.21
CA SER A 20 -6.10 -35.51 -7.06
C SER A 20 -5.32 -34.27 -7.45
N LEU A 21 -4.54 -34.31 -8.53
CA LEU A 21 -3.80 -33.16 -9.05
C LEU A 21 -4.75 -32.04 -9.50
N VAL A 22 -5.81 -32.39 -10.24
CA VAL A 22 -6.82 -31.41 -10.68
C VAL A 22 -7.53 -30.77 -9.49
N VAL A 23 -7.94 -31.57 -8.49
CA VAL A 23 -8.56 -31.07 -7.26
C VAL A 23 -7.61 -30.14 -6.51
N PHE A 24 -6.34 -30.53 -6.36
CA PHE A 24 -5.32 -29.69 -5.73
C PHE A 24 -5.15 -28.35 -6.46
N LEU A 25 -5.06 -28.34 -7.79
CA LEU A 25 -4.94 -27.11 -8.58
C LEU A 25 -6.18 -26.21 -8.43
N LEU A 26 -7.38 -26.79 -8.39
CA LEU A 26 -8.63 -26.04 -8.16
C LEU A 26 -8.68 -25.45 -6.75
N GLN A 27 -8.27 -26.21 -5.73
CA GLN A 27 -8.18 -25.74 -4.34
C GLN A 27 -7.17 -24.60 -4.20
N GLN A 28 -6.00 -24.71 -4.81
CA GLN A 28 -4.98 -23.64 -4.83
C GLN A 28 -5.54 -22.35 -5.43
N ARG A 29 -6.25 -22.44 -6.57
CA ARG A 29 -6.91 -21.27 -7.18
C ARG A 29 -7.93 -20.63 -6.25
N LYS A 30 -8.77 -21.43 -5.58
CA LYS A 30 -9.77 -20.92 -4.63
C LYS A 30 -9.10 -20.24 -3.43
N MET A 31 -8.04 -20.82 -2.88
CA MET A 31 -7.28 -20.22 -1.78
C MET A 31 -6.64 -18.88 -2.17
N ILE A 32 -6.07 -18.78 -3.38
CA ILE A 32 -5.52 -17.50 -3.88
C ILE A 32 -6.62 -16.44 -3.98
N GLN A 33 -7.81 -16.78 -4.45
CA GLN A 33 -8.93 -15.85 -4.54
C GLN A 33 -9.43 -15.41 -3.16
N LEU A 34 -9.58 -16.35 -2.22
CA LEU A 34 -9.96 -16.04 -0.84
C LEU A 34 -8.96 -15.11 -0.17
N ARG A 35 -7.66 -15.40 -0.30
CA ARG A 35 -6.60 -14.54 0.24
C ARG A 35 -6.67 -13.13 -0.33
N LYS A 36 -6.92 -12.99 -1.64
CA LYS A 36 -7.11 -11.66 -2.25
C LYS A 36 -8.30 -10.91 -1.63
N GLN A 37 -9.43 -11.58 -1.44
CA GLN A 37 -10.62 -10.97 -0.83
C GLN A 37 -10.38 -10.55 0.62
N GLU A 38 -9.74 -11.41 1.41
CA GLU A 38 -9.36 -11.12 2.80
C GLU A 38 -8.41 -9.92 2.87
N ASN A 39 -7.41 -9.87 1.99
CA ASN A 39 -6.47 -8.76 1.90
C ASN A 39 -7.17 -7.43 1.55
N TYR A 40 -8.11 -7.44 0.60
CA TYR A 40 -8.90 -6.25 0.25
C TYR A 40 -9.78 -5.79 1.41
N LEU A 41 -10.47 -6.72 2.06
CA LEU A 41 -11.33 -6.40 3.19
C LEU A 41 -10.50 -5.81 4.35
N SER A 42 -9.32 -6.37 4.62
CA SER A 42 -8.41 -5.83 5.65
C SER A 42 -8.03 -4.39 5.33
N LEU A 43 -7.68 -4.08 4.09
CA LEU A 43 -7.33 -2.71 3.68
C LEU A 43 -8.53 -1.76 3.75
N GLU A 44 -9.72 -2.22 3.37
CA GLU A 44 -10.96 -1.42 3.48
C GLU A 44 -11.28 -1.10 4.94
N LEU A 45 -11.18 -2.08 5.83
CA LEU A 45 -11.40 -1.87 7.26
C LEU A 45 -10.34 -0.93 7.85
N SER A 46 -9.06 -1.15 7.57
CA SER A 46 -7.98 -0.30 8.08
C SER A 46 -8.04 1.13 7.53
N SER A 47 -8.43 1.33 6.26
CA SER A 47 -8.61 2.68 5.70
C SER A 47 -9.82 3.40 6.29
N ASN A 48 -10.93 2.70 6.55
CA ASN A 48 -12.09 3.28 7.23
C ASN A 48 -11.75 3.80 8.63
N GLU A 49 -10.85 3.14 9.36
CA GLU A 49 -10.37 3.62 10.65
C GLU A 49 -9.63 4.97 10.53
N VAL A 50 -8.73 5.10 9.54
CA VAL A 50 -8.04 6.37 9.26
C VAL A 50 -9.05 7.47 8.91
N PHE A 51 -10.02 7.17 8.05
CA PHE A 51 -11.05 8.14 7.67
C PHE A 51 -11.94 8.56 8.82
N ARG A 52 -12.31 7.61 9.69
CA ARG A 52 -13.10 7.92 10.89
C ARG A 52 -12.30 8.83 11.83
N TYR A 53 -11.01 8.56 11.99
CA TYR A 53 -10.12 9.38 12.81
C TYR A 53 -10.00 10.80 12.23
N GLU A 54 -9.80 10.92 10.91
CA GLU A 54 -9.76 12.21 10.22
C GLU A 54 -11.08 12.96 10.35
N ALA A 55 -12.23 12.29 10.20
CA ALA A 55 -13.54 12.91 10.34
C ALA A 55 -13.81 13.39 11.78
N GLU A 56 -13.33 12.66 12.79
CA GLU A 56 -13.50 13.02 14.20
C GLU A 56 -12.60 14.21 14.61
N TYR A 57 -11.37 14.26 14.09
CA TYR A 57 -10.34 15.22 14.51
C TYR A 57 -9.95 16.24 13.45
N GLY A 58 -10.67 16.32 12.32
CA GLY A 58 -10.27 17.08 11.13
C GLY A 58 -9.86 18.53 11.40
N ALA A 59 -10.65 19.26 12.19
CA ALA A 59 -10.34 20.66 12.54
C ALA A 59 -9.02 20.81 13.34
N ARG A 60 -8.63 19.78 14.09
CA ARG A 60 -7.35 19.76 14.83
C ARG A 60 -6.19 19.30 13.96
N LEU A 61 -6.46 18.47 12.95
CA LEU A 61 -5.46 17.94 12.02
C LEU A 61 -5.11 18.93 10.91
N GLU A 62 -6.07 19.76 10.47
CA GLU A 62 -5.94 20.66 9.32
C GLU A 62 -4.62 21.45 9.31
N PRO A 63 -4.20 22.14 10.40
CA PRO A 63 -2.95 22.90 10.39
C PRO A 63 -1.69 22.04 10.22
N PHE A 64 -1.74 20.76 10.62
CA PHE A 64 -0.62 19.82 10.47
C PHE A 64 -0.55 19.21 9.07
N MET A 65 -1.69 19.15 8.36
CA MET A 65 -1.79 18.61 7.01
C MET A 65 -1.37 19.61 5.93
N GLU A 66 -1.20 20.89 6.28
CA GLU A 66 -0.73 21.92 5.37
C GLU A 66 0.67 21.63 4.82
N GLU A 67 0.98 22.24 3.67
CA GLU A 67 2.28 22.08 3.02
C GLU A 67 3.42 22.72 3.82
N THR A 68 3.12 23.86 4.43
CA THR A 68 4.05 24.69 5.18
C THR A 68 3.52 24.90 6.58
N ARG A 69 4.42 24.94 7.58
CA ARG A 69 4.01 25.24 8.95
C ARG A 69 3.40 26.66 9.02
N PRO A 70 2.18 26.82 9.56
CA PRO A 70 1.60 28.16 9.70
C PRO A 70 2.40 29.00 10.72
N GLY A 71 2.70 30.25 10.37
CA GLY A 71 3.67 31.08 11.09
C GLY A 71 3.27 31.52 12.49
N GLU A 72 2.02 31.96 12.69
CA GLU A 72 1.50 32.45 13.99
C GLU A 72 0.68 31.39 14.75
N TRP A 73 0.74 30.13 14.31
CA TRP A 73 -0.06 29.05 14.87
C TRP A 73 0.68 28.28 15.96
N THR A 74 -0.02 28.00 17.05
CA THR A 74 0.45 27.14 18.13
C THR A 74 -0.54 26.00 18.33
N PRO A 75 -0.09 24.73 18.36
CA PRO A 75 -0.95 23.60 18.67
C PRO A 75 -1.66 23.77 20.01
N GLY A 76 -2.94 23.41 20.09
CA GLY A 76 -3.65 23.27 21.34
C GLY A 76 -3.17 22.06 22.16
N PRO A 77 -3.60 21.93 23.42
CA PRO A 77 -3.23 20.80 24.27
C PRO A 77 -3.58 19.45 23.62
N GLY A 78 -2.56 18.64 23.36
CA GLY A 78 -2.70 17.29 22.80
C GLY A 78 -2.92 17.23 21.28
N ASP A 79 -2.91 18.36 20.57
CA ASP A 79 -3.07 18.39 19.10
C ASP A 79 -1.95 17.65 18.37
N GLU A 80 -0.70 17.79 18.83
CA GLU A 80 0.43 17.04 18.29
C GLU A 80 0.27 15.54 18.49
N SER A 81 -0.32 15.11 19.62
CA SER A 81 -0.61 13.69 19.86
C SER A 81 -1.66 13.17 18.88
N VAL A 82 -2.67 14.00 18.57
CA VAL A 82 -3.68 13.66 17.56
C VAL A 82 -3.06 13.55 16.17
N ALA A 83 -2.25 14.53 15.76
CA ALA A 83 -1.54 14.50 14.49
C ALA A 83 -0.58 13.31 14.38
N GLY A 84 0.22 13.05 15.41
CA GLY A 84 1.12 11.89 15.47
C GLY A 84 0.37 10.56 15.33
N ASN A 85 -0.74 10.39 16.06
CA ASN A 85 -1.57 9.19 15.94
C ASN A 85 -2.20 9.04 14.56
N PHE A 86 -2.59 10.13 13.90
CA PHE A 86 -3.08 10.09 12.53
C PHE A 86 -2.00 9.58 11.57
N TYR A 87 -0.79 10.16 11.60
CA TYR A 87 0.29 9.72 10.72
C TYR A 87 0.77 8.29 11.00
N LEU A 88 0.80 7.86 12.26
CA LEU A 88 1.06 6.46 12.60
C LEU A 88 0.02 5.51 12.00
N GLN A 89 -1.27 5.87 12.04
CA GLN A 89 -2.33 5.08 11.40
C GLN A 89 -2.17 5.03 9.87
N CYS A 90 -1.86 6.16 9.24
CA CYS A 90 -1.56 6.22 7.80
C CYS A 90 -0.36 5.32 7.45
N LEU A 91 0.76 5.42 8.17
CA LEU A 91 1.95 4.63 7.92
C LEU A 91 1.71 3.13 8.15
N ASN A 92 0.97 2.74 9.20
CA ASN A 92 0.60 1.35 9.45
C ASN A 92 -0.25 0.79 8.29
N LEU A 93 -1.18 1.60 7.78
CA LEU A 93 -2.00 1.24 6.64
C LEU A 93 -1.14 1.08 5.36
N PHE A 94 -0.19 1.98 5.13
CA PHE A 94 0.71 1.92 3.98
C PHE A 94 1.64 0.70 4.03
N GLU A 95 2.18 0.39 5.21
CA GLU A 95 2.99 -0.81 5.47
C GLU A 95 2.23 -2.09 5.10
N ILE A 96 0.95 -2.20 5.49
CA ILE A 96 0.09 -3.33 5.11
C ILE A 96 -0.07 -3.39 3.59
N ALA A 97 -0.38 -2.26 2.93
CA ALA A 97 -0.55 -2.21 1.47
C ALA A 97 0.73 -2.63 0.71
N LEU A 98 1.90 -2.18 1.16
CA LEU A 98 3.20 -2.52 0.57
C LEU A 98 3.52 -4.01 0.76
N ARG A 99 3.30 -4.55 1.95
CA ARG A 99 3.52 -5.98 2.24
C ARG A 99 2.62 -6.87 1.37
N LEU A 100 1.34 -6.54 1.28
CA LEU A 100 0.39 -7.25 0.43
C LEU A 100 0.80 -7.21 -1.05
N ARG A 101 1.41 -6.11 -1.51
CA ARG A 101 1.96 -6.03 -2.86
C ARG A 101 3.15 -6.96 -3.07
N GLN A 102 4.07 -7.01 -2.12
CA GLN A 102 5.26 -7.88 -2.19
C GLN A 102 4.88 -9.36 -2.21
N GLU A 103 3.83 -9.74 -1.47
CA GLU A 103 3.29 -11.11 -1.46
C GLU A 103 2.46 -11.47 -2.71
N GLY A 104 2.29 -10.53 -3.66
CA GLY A 104 1.49 -10.75 -4.87
C GLY A 104 -0.02 -10.77 -4.65
N GLY A 105 -0.47 -10.39 -3.45
CA GLY A 105 -1.88 -10.33 -3.05
C GLY A 105 -2.60 -9.04 -3.48
N PHE A 106 -1.85 -8.01 -3.91
CA PHE A 106 -2.40 -6.68 -4.18
C PHE A 106 -2.29 -6.29 -5.67
N ASP A 107 -3.41 -5.93 -6.29
CA ASP A 107 -3.45 -5.55 -7.71
C ASP A 107 -2.62 -4.27 -7.94
N PRO A 108 -1.69 -4.26 -8.91
CA PRO A 108 -0.87 -3.08 -9.19
C PRO A 108 -1.64 -1.80 -9.53
N LYS A 109 -2.84 -1.91 -10.12
CA LYS A 109 -3.70 -0.75 -10.40
C LYS A 109 -4.28 -0.17 -9.12
N ILE A 110 -4.65 -1.03 -8.17
CA ILE A 110 -5.13 -0.58 -6.87
C ILE A 110 -3.97 0.08 -6.14
N LEU A 111 -2.77 -0.52 -6.12
CA LEU A 111 -1.59 0.16 -5.57
C LEU A 111 -1.40 1.58 -6.13
N GLY A 112 -1.61 1.79 -7.44
CA GLY A 112 -1.54 3.12 -8.04
C GLY A 112 -2.45 4.17 -7.39
N SER A 113 -3.68 3.80 -7.00
CA SER A 113 -4.59 4.72 -6.30
C SER A 113 -4.14 5.01 -4.87
N TRP A 114 -3.45 4.07 -4.22
CA TRP A 114 -2.92 4.24 -2.87
C TRP A 114 -1.65 5.09 -2.84
N VAL A 115 -0.81 5.01 -3.87
CA VAL A 115 0.40 5.85 -3.98
C VAL A 115 0.06 7.35 -4.00
N ILE A 116 -1.14 7.73 -4.47
CA ILE A 116 -1.63 9.12 -4.35
C ILE A 116 -1.67 9.56 -2.87
N TRP A 117 -2.12 8.68 -1.97
CA TRP A 117 -2.22 9.01 -0.56
C TRP A 117 -0.85 9.06 0.10
N PHE A 118 0.07 8.20 -0.34
CA PHE A 118 1.45 8.25 0.16
C PHE A 118 2.06 9.61 -0.19
N HIS A 119 1.86 10.07 -1.43
CA HIS A 119 2.27 11.41 -1.85
C HIS A 119 1.58 12.50 -1.01
N ALA A 120 0.27 12.42 -0.80
CA ALA A 120 -0.46 13.38 0.02
C ALA A 120 0.10 13.47 1.46
N THR A 121 0.54 12.35 2.04
CA THR A 121 1.23 12.34 3.32
C THR A 121 2.55 13.11 3.29
N THR A 122 3.35 12.97 2.21
CA THR A 122 4.60 13.75 2.07
C THR A 122 4.39 15.25 1.94
N GLN A 123 3.20 15.68 1.51
CA GLN A 123 2.89 17.11 1.40
C GLN A 123 2.75 17.76 2.79
N SER A 124 2.45 17.03 3.86
CA SER A 124 2.36 17.61 5.20
C SER A 124 3.73 18.06 5.74
N TRP A 125 3.85 19.33 6.16
CA TRP A 125 5.04 19.81 6.85
C TRP A 125 5.33 19.02 8.13
N TYR A 126 4.28 18.67 8.88
CA TYR A 126 4.42 17.98 10.16
C TYR A 126 4.92 16.56 9.95
N PHE A 127 4.35 15.84 8.97
CA PHE A 127 4.82 14.52 8.61
C PHE A 127 6.31 14.53 8.25
N ARG A 128 6.73 15.44 7.36
CA ARG A 128 8.14 15.55 6.96
C ARG A 128 9.06 15.83 8.17
N ALA A 129 8.63 16.71 9.07
CA ALA A 129 9.39 17.01 10.29
C ALA A 129 9.50 15.82 11.26
N GLN A 130 8.45 14.98 11.35
CA GLN A 130 8.42 13.83 12.25
C GLN A 130 9.01 12.55 11.63
N TRP A 131 9.11 12.46 10.30
CA TRP A 131 9.58 11.28 9.60
C TRP A 131 10.92 10.70 10.11
N PRO A 132 11.95 11.52 10.45
CA PRO A 132 13.21 10.99 10.98
C PRO A 132 13.05 10.11 12.22
N GLU A 133 12.08 10.38 13.08
CA GLU A 133 11.78 9.59 14.27
C GLU A 133 10.81 8.44 13.94
N LEU A 134 9.76 8.73 13.15
CA LEU A 134 8.73 7.74 12.80
C LEU A 134 9.32 6.54 12.06
N ARG A 135 10.28 6.76 11.14
CA ARG A 135 10.86 5.74 10.25
C ARG A 135 11.51 4.57 11.00
N GLU A 136 11.93 4.75 12.24
CA GLU A 136 12.56 3.69 13.05
C GLU A 136 11.62 2.50 13.33
N ASN A 137 10.30 2.71 13.23
CA ASN A 137 9.29 1.70 13.52
C ASN A 137 8.84 0.88 12.30
N TYR A 138 9.36 1.18 11.11
CA TYR A 138 8.83 0.67 9.85
C TYR A 138 9.86 -0.11 9.04
N THR A 139 9.37 -0.93 8.10
CA THR A 139 10.22 -1.80 7.29
C THR A 139 11.06 -1.02 6.29
N ASP A 140 12.16 -1.62 5.84
CA ASP A 140 13.05 -1.07 4.81
C ASP A 140 12.29 -0.57 3.58
N VAL A 141 11.23 -1.27 3.18
CA VAL A 141 10.45 -0.95 1.98
C VAL A 141 9.63 0.32 2.17
N LEU A 142 8.98 0.49 3.33
CA LEU A 142 8.26 1.73 3.62
C LEU A 142 9.24 2.89 3.79
N ARG A 143 10.42 2.63 4.40
CA ARG A 143 11.49 3.61 4.50
C ARG A 143 11.98 4.07 3.14
N ASP A 144 12.27 3.12 2.25
CA ASP A 144 12.67 3.40 0.87
C ASP A 144 11.62 4.22 0.12
N VAL A 145 10.32 4.05 0.42
CA VAL A 145 9.25 4.87 -0.18
C VAL A 145 9.31 6.34 0.24
N PHE A 146 9.66 6.64 1.49
CA PHE A 146 9.53 7.99 2.07
C PHE A 146 10.84 8.73 2.30
N ASP A 147 11.96 8.04 2.55
CA ASP A 147 13.24 8.67 2.89
C ASP A 147 13.68 9.69 1.85
N GLU A 148 13.85 9.27 0.60
CA GLU A 148 14.31 10.16 -0.48
C GLU A 148 13.28 11.28 -0.78
N PRO A 149 11.96 11.00 -0.92
CA PRO A 149 11.02 12.06 -1.22
C PRO A 149 10.76 13.05 -0.09
N VAL A 150 10.92 12.66 1.17
CA VAL A 150 10.85 13.60 2.30
C VAL A 150 12.08 14.49 2.33
N GLU A 151 13.28 13.92 2.16
CA GLU A 151 14.55 14.68 2.14
C GLU A 151 14.59 15.70 1.00
N ARG A 152 14.07 15.32 -0.17
CA ARG A 152 14.17 16.12 -1.40
C ARG A 152 12.92 16.94 -1.69
N TYR A 153 11.96 17.01 -0.76
CA TYR A 153 10.66 17.64 -1.01
C TYR A 153 10.79 19.10 -1.50
N ASP A 154 11.66 19.87 -0.86
CA ASP A 154 11.87 21.29 -1.14
C ASP A 154 12.78 21.56 -2.36
N GLU A 155 13.38 20.52 -2.97
CA GLU A 155 14.16 20.67 -4.21
C GLU A 155 13.29 20.98 -5.43
N PHE A 156 12.00 20.65 -5.35
CA PHE A 156 11.04 20.80 -6.43
C PHE A 156 10.14 22.01 -6.17
N ALA A 157 9.95 22.84 -7.20
CA ALA A 157 9.23 24.11 -7.07
C ALA A 157 7.70 23.97 -7.22
N GLY A 158 7.20 22.86 -7.75
CA GLY A 158 5.79 22.67 -8.04
C GLY A 158 5.26 21.27 -7.70
N ASP A 159 3.96 21.21 -7.37
CA ASP A 159 3.26 19.97 -7.02
C ASP A 159 3.33 18.92 -8.13
N GLU A 160 3.21 19.32 -9.40
CA GLU A 160 3.28 18.39 -10.53
C GLU A 160 4.64 17.68 -10.61
N GLU A 161 5.73 18.43 -10.37
CA GLU A 161 7.09 17.91 -10.39
C GLU A 161 7.33 16.96 -9.21
N ARG A 162 6.92 17.37 -7.99
CA ARG A 162 6.97 16.52 -6.78
C ARG A 162 6.20 15.23 -6.97
N ARG A 163 4.99 15.32 -7.51
CA ARG A 163 4.12 14.18 -7.77
C ARG A 163 4.72 13.25 -8.82
N ALA A 164 5.23 13.78 -9.93
CA ALA A 164 5.89 12.98 -10.95
C ALA A 164 7.14 12.26 -10.41
N TYR A 165 7.95 12.97 -9.63
CA TYR A 165 9.13 12.43 -8.96
C TYR A 165 8.74 11.32 -7.97
N PHE A 166 7.78 11.57 -7.07
CA PHE A 166 7.32 10.61 -6.07
C PHE A 166 6.79 9.32 -6.71
N PHE A 167 5.94 9.43 -7.73
CA PHE A 167 5.43 8.25 -8.45
C PHE A 167 6.53 7.50 -9.19
N GLY A 168 7.50 8.21 -9.77
CA GLY A 168 8.67 7.63 -10.40
C GLY A 168 9.53 6.84 -9.41
N HIS A 169 9.74 7.42 -8.22
CA HIS A 169 10.48 6.84 -7.11
C HIS A 169 9.80 5.57 -6.58
N VAL A 170 8.53 5.64 -6.18
CA VAL A 170 7.80 4.48 -5.67
C VAL A 170 7.69 3.36 -6.72
N ALA A 171 7.54 3.71 -7.99
CA ALA A 171 7.56 2.73 -9.07
C ALA A 171 8.91 2.01 -9.20
N LYS A 172 10.02 2.65 -8.84
CA LYS A 172 11.37 2.05 -8.80
C LYS A 172 11.50 1.15 -7.57
N VAL A 173 11.13 1.63 -6.39
CA VAL A 173 11.17 0.86 -5.13
C VAL A 173 10.35 -0.43 -5.25
N MET A 174 9.17 -0.35 -5.86
CA MET A 174 8.23 -1.48 -5.96
C MET A 174 8.35 -2.31 -7.25
N ASP A 175 9.34 -2.01 -8.12
CA ASP A 175 9.45 -2.55 -9.49
C ASP A 175 8.10 -2.60 -10.22
N CYS A 176 7.34 -1.50 -10.17
CA CYS A 176 5.95 -1.46 -10.60
C CYS A 176 5.73 -0.45 -11.73
N LYS A 177 5.79 -0.93 -12.97
CA LYS A 177 5.57 -0.11 -14.18
C LYS A 177 4.17 0.53 -14.24
N ILE A 178 3.17 -0.06 -13.58
CA ILE A 178 1.80 0.46 -13.54
C ILE A 178 1.75 1.74 -12.70
N VAL A 179 2.40 1.77 -11.54
CA VAL A 179 2.51 2.98 -10.71
C VAL A 179 3.15 4.12 -11.50
N ARG A 180 4.22 3.86 -12.27
CA ARG A 180 4.86 4.88 -13.11
C ARG A 180 3.93 5.49 -14.16
N LYS A 181 3.02 4.69 -14.73
CA LYS A 181 2.10 5.12 -15.79
C LYS A 181 0.80 5.70 -15.26
N TRP A 182 0.53 5.54 -13.96
CA TRP A 182 -0.73 5.89 -13.33
C TRP A 182 -1.13 7.35 -13.55
N LEU A 183 -0.18 8.29 -13.37
CA LEU A 183 -0.43 9.72 -13.57
C LEU A 183 -0.89 10.03 -15.00
N LYS A 184 -0.18 9.50 -16.00
CA LYS A 184 -0.51 9.67 -17.43
C LYS A 184 -1.88 9.11 -17.79
N ASP A 185 -2.30 8.02 -17.14
CA ASP A 185 -3.60 7.41 -17.39
C ASP A 185 -4.76 8.23 -16.80
N LEU A 186 -4.53 9.01 -15.74
CA LEU A 186 -5.51 9.95 -15.18
C LEU A 186 -5.70 11.18 -16.08
N GLU A 187 -4.60 11.79 -16.52
CA GLU A 187 -4.60 12.99 -17.38
C GLU A 187 -5.25 12.74 -18.75
N ARG A 188 -5.15 11.52 -19.29
CA ARG A 188 -5.79 11.17 -20.57
C ARG A 188 -7.32 11.04 -20.47
N LYS A 189 -7.86 10.92 -19.25
CA LYS A 189 -9.29 10.69 -19.00
C LYS A 189 -10.02 11.93 -18.47
N SER A 190 -9.30 12.97 -18.06
CA SER A 190 -9.80 14.30 -17.74
C SER A 190 -9.94 15.15 -19.00
#